data_AF-A0AAI9WM45-F1
#
_entry.id   AF-A0AAI9WM45-F1
#
_cell.length_a   1.000
_cell.length_b   1.000
_cell.length_c   1.000
_cell.angle_alpha   90.00
_cell.angle_beta   90.00
_cell.angle_gamma   90.00
#
_symmetry.space_group_name_H-M   'P 1'
#
loop_
_entity.id
_entity.type
_entity.pdbx_description
1 polymer ?
#
loop_
_entity_poly.entity_id
_entity_poly.type
_entity_poly.pdbx_seq_one_letter_code
_entity_poly.pdbx_strand_id
1 'polypeptide(L)' 'MALQESVRNLNKGYRAFFDGRAGFPHYKSRRGPQSSYHCTNVSVGPNYVRVPKMEPIKARIHREVVGKVKSITLEADAAG' A
#
# COMPACT_ATOMS: atom_id res chain seq x y z
N MET A 1 -6.12 6.42 -4.38
CA MET A 1 -5.55 7.64 -5.01
C MET A 1 -4.05 7.66 -4.74
N ALA A 2 -3.21 7.29 -5.70
CA ALA A 2 -1.76 7.13 -5.47
C ALA A 2 -1.04 8.46 -5.16
N LEU A 3 -1.36 9.51 -5.92
CA LEU A 3 -0.71 10.82 -5.80
C LEU A 3 -0.90 11.47 -4.42
N GLN A 4 -2.13 11.40 -3.89
CA GLN A 4 -2.44 11.98 -2.58
C GLN A 4 -1.72 11.26 -1.43
N GLU A 5 -1.62 9.94 -1.49
CA GLU A 5 -0.90 9.17 -0.47
C GLU A 5 0.61 9.48 -0.50
N SER A 6 1.20 9.70 -1.68
CA SER A 6 2.60 10.12 -1.79
C SER A 6 2.86 11.44 -1.06
N VAL A 7 1.97 12.42 -1.21
CA VAL A 7 2.08 13.72 -0.52
C VAL A 7 1.90 13.57 1.00
N ARG A 8 0.95 12.74 1.44
CA ARG A 8 0.74 12.46 2.88
C ARG A 8 1.96 11.80 3.52
N ASN A 9 2.54 10.81 2.86
CA ASN A 9 3.74 10.12 3.33
C ASN A 9 4.93 11.07 3.43
N LEU A 10 5.11 11.95 2.43
CA LEU A 10 6.16 12.96 2.43
C LEU A 10 6.00 13.94 3.61
N ASN A 11 4.79 14.48 3.80
CA ASN A 11 4.50 15.40 4.90
C ASN A 11 4.76 14.75 6.27
N LYS A 12 4.33 13.48 6.46
CA LYS A 12 4.59 12.73 7.69
C LYS A 12 6.09 12.58 7.96
N GLY A 13 6.88 12.26 6.93
CA GLY A 13 8.34 12.14 7.04
C GLY A 13 9.01 13.44 7.45
N TYR A 14 8.71 14.54 6.76
CA TYR A 14 9.29 15.85 7.09
C TYR A 14 8.89 16.34 8.48
N ARG A 15 7.63 16.14 8.89
CA ARG A 15 7.19 16.49 10.26
C ARG A 15 8.01 15.73 11.30
N ALA A 16 8.25 14.43 11.11
CA ALA A 16 9.08 13.65 12.04
C ALA A 16 10.55 14.10 12.06
N PHE A 17 11.09 14.54 10.91
CA PHE A 17 12.44 15.10 10.81
C PHE A 17 12.57 16.42 11.59
N PHE A 18 11.63 17.35 11.40
CA PHE A 18 11.63 18.63 12.13
C PHE A 18 11.32 18.48 13.62
N ASP A 19 10.52 17.48 13.99
CA ASP A 19 10.26 17.10 15.39
C ASP A 19 11.48 16.40 16.05
N GLY A 20 12.57 16.15 15.31
CA GLY A 20 13.77 15.47 15.81
C GLY A 20 13.59 13.98 16.11
N ARG A 21 12.48 13.36 15.64
CA ARG A 21 12.14 11.95 15.91
C ARG A 21 12.68 10.99 14.85
N ALA A 22 13.09 11.49 13.68
CA ALA A 22 13.60 10.69 12.58
C ALA A 22 14.71 11.44 11.82
N GLY A 23 15.55 10.68 11.10
CA GLY A 23 16.53 11.25 10.17
C GLY A 23 15.89 11.85 8.92
N PHE A 24 16.72 12.36 8.00
CA PHE A 24 16.25 12.98 6.76
C PHE A 24 15.42 11.98 5.93
N PRO A 25 14.23 12.37 5.42
CA PRO A 25 13.39 11.46 4.64
C PRO A 25 14.05 11.07 3.31
N HIS A 26 14.06 9.78 2.98
CA HIS A 26 14.55 9.28 1.69
C HIS A 26 13.43 8.62 0.88
N TYR A 27 13.50 8.75 -0.45
CA TYR A 27 12.59 8.03 -1.34
C TYR A 27 12.86 6.51 -1.27
N LYS A 28 11.79 5.72 -1.15
CA LYS A 28 11.89 4.26 -1.20
C LYS A 28 12.32 3.84 -2.61
N SER A 29 13.40 3.06 -2.71
CA SER A 29 13.84 2.46 -3.97
C SER A 29 12.78 1.49 -4.50
N ARG A 30 12.53 1.52 -5.82
CA ARG A 30 11.64 0.56 -6.50
C ARG A 30 12.27 -0.83 -6.63
N ARG A 31 13.60 -0.93 -6.57
CA ARG A 31 14.37 -2.16 -6.85
C ARG A 31 14.66 -3.00 -5.58
N GLY A 32 13.97 -2.72 -4.47
CA GLY A 32 14.14 -3.50 -3.25
C GLY A 32 13.47 -4.87 -3.35
N PRO A 33 13.93 -5.87 -2.57
CA PRO A 33 13.38 -7.22 -2.57
C PRO A 33 11.90 -7.29 -2.13
N GLN A 34 11.44 -6.30 -1.37
CA GLN A 34 10.05 -6.20 -0.93
C GLN A 34 9.53 -4.79 -1.23
N SER A 35 8.65 -4.69 -2.21
CA SER A 35 7.96 -3.44 -2.53
C SER A 35 6.53 -3.52 -2.00
N SER A 36 6.13 -2.49 -1.24
CA SER A 36 4.81 -2.44 -0.63
C SER A 36 4.04 -1.23 -1.14
N TYR A 37 2.77 -1.43 -1.45
CA TYR A 37 1.87 -0.40 -1.96
C TYR A 37 0.58 -0.39 -1.15
N HIS A 38 0.37 0.73 -0.45
CA HIS A 38 -0.83 0.95 0.34
C HIS A 38 -1.93 1.55 -0.54
N CYS A 39 -3.08 0.85 -0.61
CA CYS A 39 -4.22 1.25 -1.42
C CYS A 39 -5.44 1.51 -0.54
N THR A 40 -6.13 2.61 -0.79
CA THR A 40 -7.46 2.94 -0.24
C THR A 40 -8.54 2.74 -1.31
N ASN A 41 -9.78 2.43 -0.89
CA ASN A 41 -10.94 2.08 -1.75
C ASN A 41 -10.76 0.77 -2.53
N VAL A 42 -10.69 -0.35 -1.80
CA VAL A 42 -10.55 -1.68 -2.39
C VAL A 42 -11.83 -2.48 -2.19
N SER A 43 -12.25 -3.22 -3.21
CA SER A 43 -13.30 -4.23 -3.08
C SER A 43 -12.71 -5.62 -3.15
N VAL A 44 -13.04 -6.45 -2.17
CA VAL A 44 -12.64 -7.85 -2.13
C VAL A 44 -13.87 -8.70 -2.45
N GLY A 45 -13.76 -9.50 -3.50
CA GLY A 45 -14.72 -10.54 -3.84
C GLY A 45 -14.24 -11.91 -3.34
N PRO A 46 -14.97 -13.00 -3.64
CA PRO A 46 -14.64 -14.34 -3.14
C PRO A 46 -13.30 -14.88 -3.66
N ASN A 47 -12.91 -14.55 -4.90
CA ASN A 47 -11.66 -15.02 -5.53
C ASN A 47 -10.87 -13.89 -6.20
N TYR A 48 -11.19 -12.64 -5.92
CA TYR A 48 -10.54 -11.50 -6.54
C TYR A 48 -10.38 -10.31 -5.60
N VAL A 49 -9.33 -9.53 -5.84
CA VAL A 49 -9.12 -8.23 -5.21
C VAL A 49 -9.11 -7.18 -6.30
N ARG A 50 -9.95 -6.15 -6.16
CA ARG A 50 -9.98 -5.03 -7.09
C ARG A 50 -9.27 -3.83 -6.48
N VAL A 51 -8.17 -3.46 -7.11
CA VAL A 51 -7.40 -2.25 -6.81
C VAL A 51 -7.92 -1.10 -7.68
N PRO A 52 -7.96 0.15 -7.18
CA PRO A 52 -8.31 1.29 -8.01
C PRO A 52 -7.44 1.35 -9.27
N LYS A 53 -8.07 1.62 -10.42
CA LYS A 53 -7.43 1.74 -11.74
C LYS A 53 -6.85 0.45 -12.34
N MET A 54 -7.15 -0.71 -11.77
CA MET A 54 -6.82 -2.01 -12.36
C MET A 54 -8.06 -2.88 -12.52
N GLU A 55 -7.95 -3.87 -13.39
CA GLU A 55 -8.90 -4.98 -13.46
C GLU A 55 -8.83 -5.83 -12.18
N PRO A 56 -9.91 -6.59 -11.87
CA PRO A 56 -9.90 -7.51 -10.74
C PRO A 56 -8.75 -8.51 -10.83
N ILE A 57 -7.90 -8.54 -9.81
CA ILE A 57 -6.76 -9.44 -9.73
C ILE A 57 -7.24 -10.73 -9.08
N LYS A 58 -7.00 -11.88 -9.72
CA LYS A 58 -7.29 -13.20 -9.12
C LYS A 58 -6.44 -13.37 -7.88
N ALA A 59 -7.07 -13.68 -6.76
CA ALA A 59 -6.39 -13.81 -5.47
C ALA A 59 -6.87 -15.07 -4.74
N ARG A 60 -5.92 -15.79 -4.12
CA ARG A 60 -6.25 -16.86 -3.17
C ARG A 60 -6.42 -16.23 -1.80
N ILE A 61 -7.67 -16.14 -1.36
CA ILE A 61 -8.01 -15.56 -0.06
C ILE A 61 -7.95 -16.67 0.99
N HIS A 62 -6.94 -16.62 1.87
CA HIS A 62 -6.76 -17.63 2.91
C HIS A 62 -7.81 -17.54 4.03
N ARG A 63 -8.37 -16.35 4.29
CA ARG A 63 -9.37 -16.13 5.35
C ARG A 63 -10.55 -15.35 4.79
N GLU A 64 -11.77 -15.79 5.08
CA GLU A 64 -12.97 -15.05 4.68
C GLU A 64 -12.91 -13.62 5.21
N VAL A 65 -13.05 -12.66 4.29
CA VAL A 65 -13.04 -11.24 4.64
C VAL A 65 -14.47 -10.84 4.97
N VAL A 66 -14.81 -10.88 6.26
CA VAL A 66 -16.13 -10.48 6.76
C VAL A 66 -16.16 -8.97 6.95
N GLY A 67 -16.86 -8.26 6.04
CA GLY A 67 -17.11 -6.82 6.14
C GLY A 67 -16.51 -5.98 4.99
N LYS A 68 -16.66 -4.65 5.09
CA LYS A 68 -16.11 -3.71 4.09
C LYS A 68 -14.62 -3.46 4.33
N VAL A 69 -13.79 -3.77 3.35
CA VAL A 69 -12.35 -3.50 3.38
C VAL A 69 -12.08 -2.01 3.17
N LYS A 70 -11.43 -1.36 4.14
CA LYS A 70 -11.10 0.08 4.07
C LYS A 70 -9.80 0.34 3.30
N SER A 71 -8.80 -0.50 3.52
CA SER A 71 -7.47 -0.39 2.91
C SER A 71 -6.83 -1.77 2.79
N ILE A 72 -5.90 -1.90 1.84
CA ILE A 72 -5.03 -3.07 1.71
C ILE A 72 -3.58 -2.62 1.57
N THR A 73 -2.68 -3.47 2.03
CA THR A 73 -1.25 -3.39 1.70
C THR A 73 -0.94 -4.52 0.73
N LEU A 74 -0.49 -4.17 -0.47
CA LEU A 74 0.06 -5.13 -1.43
C LEU A 74 1.54 -5.20 -1.21
N GLU A 75 2.08 -6.40 -1.02
CA GLU A 75 3.51 -6.64 -0.93
C GLU A 75 3.90 -7.61 -2.06
N ALA A 76 4.99 -7.30 -2.75
CA ALA A 76 5.60 -8.19 -3.72
C ALA A 76 6.88 -8.74 -3.10
N ASP A 77 6.94 -10.05 -2.93
CA ASP A 77 8.15 -10.77 -2.55
C ASP A 77 8.99 -11.10 -3.78
N ALA A 78 10.30 -11.31 -3.58
CA ALA A 78 11.24 -11.65 -4.65
C ALA A 78 10.89 -12.97 -5.39
N ALA A 79 10.05 -13.83 -4.79
CA ALA A 79 9.63 -15.11 -5.37
C ALA A 79 8.40 -15.00 -6.30
N GLY A 80 7.73 -13.84 -6.36
CA GLY A 80 6.51 -13.63 -7.16
C GLY A 80 5.22 -13.87 -6.40
#